data_AF-A0A2D9C6X0-F1
#
_entry.id   AF-A0A2D9C6X0-F1
#
_cell.length_a   1.000
_cell.length_b   1.000
_cell.length_c   1.000
_cell.angle_alpha   90.00
_cell.angle_beta   90.00
_cell.angle_gamma   90.00
#
_symmetry.space_group_name_H-M   'P 1'
#
loop_
_entity.id
_entity.type
_entity.pdbx_description
1 polymer ?
#
loop_
_entity_poly.entity_id
_entity_poly.type
_entity_poly.pdbx_seq_one_letter_code
_entity_poly.pdbx_strand_id
1 'polypeptide(L)'
;MKLTAEKIQMNWVEFMSNIDTYISSPRKEQLTKFYEKYAERIMLMPAAHKKEYHSAFPGGYVDHVNRVVKAALSMSAVWEGFGCDMTTFTTEELVFSAINHDLGKMGDDSYEAYIPQTDKWRRDKLGEDYMFNKQLAFSAVPDRGLFLLQDNGIKYTFNEMVAIQTHDGLYDSANDKYLKGYMPEQKPRTSLPFILHQADMMAARIEFEIEWLPKFKNNLDTKKENFTLGNNSKSSTKNKALGSIKSEGLQNIFDKL
;
A
#
# COMPACT_ATOMS: atom_id res chain seq x y z
N MET A 1 -8.34 5.53 -5.71
CA MET A 1 -7.77 6.78 -6.29
C MET A 1 -7.15 6.52 -7.66
N LYS A 2 -7.11 7.52 -8.55
CA LYS A 2 -6.38 7.52 -9.83
C LYS A 2 -5.74 8.89 -10.02
N LEU A 3 -4.41 8.96 -10.10
CA LEU A 3 -3.68 10.21 -10.30
C LEU A 3 -3.66 10.60 -11.78
N THR A 4 -3.64 11.90 -12.06
CA THR A 4 -3.35 12.42 -13.42
C THR A 4 -1.85 12.42 -13.66
N ALA A 5 -1.43 12.49 -14.93
CA ALA A 5 -0.01 12.56 -15.28
C ALA A 5 0.66 13.80 -14.68
N GLU A 6 -0.03 14.94 -14.67
CA GLU A 6 0.43 16.18 -14.06
C GLU A 6 0.62 16.02 -12.55
N LYS A 7 -0.29 15.33 -11.87
CA LYS A 7 -0.17 15.08 -10.44
C LYS A 7 1.00 14.14 -10.13
N ILE A 8 1.22 13.10 -10.93
CA ILE A 8 2.39 12.22 -10.80
C ILE A 8 3.69 13.02 -10.96
N GLN A 9 3.77 13.87 -11.99
CA GLN A 9 4.93 14.74 -12.20
C GLN A 9 5.15 15.70 -11.04
N MET A 10 4.09 16.33 -10.53
CA MET A 10 4.19 17.23 -9.37
C MET A 10 4.62 16.49 -8.10
N ASN A 11 4.11 15.28 -7.87
CA ASN A 11 4.52 14.45 -6.75
C ASN A 11 6.01 14.10 -6.83
N TRP A 12 6.53 13.82 -8.04
CA TRP A 12 7.96 13.61 -8.23
C TRP A 12 8.80 14.86 -7.92
N VAL A 13 8.35 16.03 -8.38
CA VAL A 13 9.02 17.30 -8.07
C VAL A 13 9.06 17.55 -6.56
N GLU A 14 7.94 17.32 -5.86
CA GLU A 14 7.88 17.42 -4.40
C GLU A 14 8.83 16.42 -3.71
N PHE A 15 8.89 15.17 -4.21
CA PHE A 15 9.79 14.15 -3.69
C PHE A 15 11.26 14.57 -3.79
N MET A 16 11.69 15.03 -4.97
CA MET A 16 13.05 15.52 -5.18
C MET A 16 13.34 16.80 -4.37
N SER A 17 12.33 17.66 -4.19
CA SER A 17 12.43 18.85 -3.34
C SER A 17 12.65 18.51 -1.87
N ASN A 18 12.09 17.40 -1.36
CA ASN A 18 12.35 16.94 0.00
C ASN A 18 13.83 16.55 0.18
N ILE A 19 14.45 15.90 -0.82
CA ILE A 19 15.88 15.59 -0.82
C ILE A 19 16.69 16.89 -0.82
N ASP A 20 16.36 17.83 -1.71
CA ASP A 20 17.11 19.09 -1.82
C ASP A 20 16.99 19.97 -0.56
N THR A 21 15.83 19.98 0.08
CA THR A 21 15.57 20.84 1.25
C THR A 21 16.22 20.30 2.52
N TYR A 22 16.13 18.99 2.76
CA TYR A 22 16.39 18.41 4.08
C TYR A 22 17.64 17.52 4.16
N ILE A 23 18.24 17.14 3.04
CA ILE A 23 19.43 16.29 3.04
C ILE A 23 20.67 17.13 2.73
N SER A 24 21.72 16.99 3.52
CA SER A 24 22.98 17.72 3.32
C SER A 24 23.89 17.01 2.31
N SER A 25 24.72 17.78 1.60
CA SER A 25 25.80 17.22 0.77
C SER A 25 26.87 16.56 1.66
N PRO A 26 27.51 15.45 1.23
CA PRO A 26 27.44 14.84 -0.10
C PRO A 26 26.30 13.82 -0.30
N ARG A 27 25.49 13.56 0.74
CA ARG A 27 24.45 12.52 0.70
C ARG A 27 23.28 12.92 -0.21
N LYS A 28 22.99 14.21 -0.28
CA LYS A 28 22.04 14.81 -1.23
C LYS A 28 22.33 14.34 -2.65
N GLU A 29 23.55 14.53 -3.13
CA GLU A 29 23.94 14.21 -4.52
C GLU A 29 23.88 12.69 -4.77
N GLN A 30 24.23 11.88 -3.77
CA GLN A 30 24.12 10.42 -3.86
C GLN A 30 22.67 9.97 -4.00
N LEU A 31 21.77 10.49 -3.17
CA LEU A 31 20.34 10.19 -3.24
C LEU A 31 19.73 10.69 -4.55
N THR A 32 20.02 11.94 -4.95
CA THR A 32 19.53 12.50 -6.21
C THR A 32 19.93 11.62 -7.38
N LYS A 33 21.21 11.24 -7.47
CA LYS A 33 21.71 10.35 -8.53
C LYS A 33 21.03 8.98 -8.50
N PHE A 34 20.83 8.40 -7.33
CA PHE A 34 20.16 7.11 -7.16
C PHE A 34 18.70 7.17 -7.63
N TYR A 35 17.94 8.15 -7.16
CA TYR A 35 16.52 8.29 -7.52
C TYR A 35 16.32 8.68 -8.99
N GLU A 36 17.18 9.52 -9.56
CA GLU A 36 17.14 9.87 -10.98
C GLU A 36 17.44 8.67 -11.89
N LYS A 37 18.38 7.79 -11.51
CA LYS A 37 18.67 6.53 -12.23
C LYS A 37 17.41 5.69 -12.42
N TYR A 38 16.48 5.75 -11.45
CA TYR A 38 15.27 4.93 -11.41
C TYR A 38 13.97 5.74 -11.51
N ALA A 39 14.04 6.99 -11.98
CA ALA A 39 12.93 7.94 -11.92
C ALA A 39 11.66 7.39 -12.58
N GLU A 40 11.75 6.90 -13.82
CA GLU A 40 10.58 6.38 -14.55
C GLU A 40 9.85 5.28 -13.77
N ARG A 41 10.60 4.33 -13.20
CA ARG A 41 10.06 3.23 -12.39
C ARG A 41 9.43 3.76 -11.10
N ILE A 42 10.17 4.54 -10.32
CA ILE A 42 9.75 5.00 -9.00
C ILE A 42 8.55 5.94 -9.10
N MET A 43 8.51 6.80 -10.12
CA MET A 43 7.39 7.72 -10.38
C MET A 43 6.08 7.00 -10.68
N LEU A 44 6.12 5.81 -11.27
CA LEU A 44 4.93 5.11 -11.75
C LEU A 44 4.54 3.90 -10.89
N MET A 45 5.45 3.36 -10.08
CA MET A 45 5.17 2.15 -9.30
C MET A 45 4.08 2.35 -8.23
N PRO A 46 3.27 1.32 -7.95
CA PRO A 46 2.32 1.34 -6.84
C PRO A 46 3.04 1.12 -5.51
N ALA A 47 2.41 1.55 -4.41
CA ALA A 47 2.89 1.23 -3.06
C ALA A 47 2.46 -0.18 -2.59
N ALA A 48 1.48 -0.80 -3.25
CA ALA A 48 0.99 -2.12 -2.91
C ALA A 48 0.37 -2.84 -4.13
N HIS A 49 0.27 -4.16 -4.05
CA HIS A 49 -0.16 -4.98 -5.18
C HIS A 49 -1.68 -5.12 -5.33
N LYS A 50 -2.43 -4.89 -4.25
CA LYS A 50 -3.87 -5.14 -4.17
C LYS A 50 -4.62 -3.85 -3.88
N LYS A 51 -5.71 -3.60 -4.60
CA LYS A 51 -6.45 -2.33 -4.59
C LYS A 51 -6.94 -1.88 -3.22
N GLU A 52 -7.25 -2.83 -2.34
CA GLU A 52 -7.68 -2.57 -0.96
C GLU A 52 -6.56 -2.07 -0.05
N TYR A 53 -5.29 -2.23 -0.46
CA TYR A 53 -4.14 -1.71 0.26
C TYR A 53 -3.86 -0.26 -0.13
N HIS A 54 -3.23 0.49 0.78
CA HIS A 54 -2.95 1.90 0.58
C HIS A 54 -2.06 2.09 -0.66
N SER A 55 -2.40 3.07 -1.47
CA SER A 55 -1.61 3.53 -2.60
C SER A 55 -1.32 2.47 -3.67
N ALA A 56 -2.23 1.50 -3.82
CA ALA A 56 -2.21 0.47 -4.87
C ALA A 56 -2.70 0.99 -6.24
N PHE A 57 -2.04 2.02 -6.77
CA PHE A 57 -2.33 2.64 -8.08
C PHE A 57 -1.05 3.22 -8.70
N PRO A 58 -1.03 3.50 -10.02
CA PRO A 58 0.15 4.09 -10.67
C PRO A 58 0.55 5.43 -10.02
N GLY A 59 1.82 5.54 -9.64
CA GLY A 59 2.39 6.68 -8.89
C GLY A 59 2.02 6.74 -7.41
N GLY A 60 1.42 5.67 -6.88
CA GLY A 60 1.03 5.59 -5.48
C GLY A 60 2.22 5.58 -4.52
N TYR A 61 3.37 5.04 -4.91
CA TYR A 61 4.56 5.04 -4.04
C TYR A 61 5.02 6.46 -3.69
N VAL A 62 5.28 7.30 -4.70
CA VAL A 62 5.75 8.67 -4.46
C VAL A 62 4.70 9.51 -3.74
N ASP A 63 3.43 9.34 -4.08
CA ASP A 63 2.33 10.01 -3.39
C ASP A 63 2.27 9.66 -1.90
N HIS A 64 2.43 8.37 -1.56
CA HIS A 64 2.51 7.90 -0.18
C HIS A 64 3.72 8.49 0.55
N VAL A 65 4.92 8.35 -0.02
CA VAL A 65 6.15 8.83 0.62
C VAL A 65 6.11 10.33 0.92
N ASN A 66 5.62 11.16 -0.02
CA ASN A 66 5.47 12.60 0.25
C ASN A 66 4.52 12.90 1.40
N ARG A 67 3.40 12.17 1.50
CA ARG A 67 2.48 12.28 2.64
C ARG A 67 3.16 11.88 3.94
N VAL A 68 3.97 10.82 3.94
CA VAL A 68 4.73 10.37 5.12
C VAL A 68 5.76 11.43 5.54
N VAL A 69 6.52 12.03 4.61
CA VAL A 69 7.48 13.11 4.94
C VAL A 69 6.78 14.29 5.61
N LYS A 70 5.67 14.77 5.02
CA LYS A 70 4.88 15.87 5.58
C LYS A 70 4.31 15.54 6.96
N ALA A 71 3.80 14.31 7.10
CA ALA A 71 3.28 13.80 8.36
C ALA A 71 4.38 13.68 9.43
N ALA A 72 5.56 13.20 9.06
CA ALA A 72 6.70 13.03 9.97
C ALA A 72 7.17 14.36 10.54
N LEU A 73 7.32 15.39 9.71
CA LEU A 73 7.66 16.74 10.15
C LEU A 73 6.59 17.31 11.11
N SER A 74 5.32 17.11 10.79
CA SER A 74 4.21 17.57 11.64
C SER A 74 4.16 16.82 12.98
N MET A 75 4.35 15.50 12.95
CA MET A 75 4.36 14.65 14.12
C MET A 75 5.56 14.95 15.02
N SER A 76 6.72 15.25 14.45
CA SER A 76 7.90 15.70 15.19
C SER A 76 7.59 16.95 16.03
N ALA A 77 6.91 17.94 15.44
CA ALA A 77 6.49 19.15 16.16
C ALA A 77 5.46 18.85 17.26
N VAL A 78 4.55 17.89 17.05
CA VAL A 78 3.63 17.44 18.10
C VAL A 78 4.41 16.85 19.27
N TRP A 79 5.33 15.91 19.02
CA TRP A 79 6.14 15.29 20.08
C TRP A 79 6.97 16.31 20.86
N GLU A 80 7.58 17.27 20.15
CA GLU A 80 8.28 18.40 20.77
C GLU A 80 7.35 19.20 21.69
N GLY A 81 6.13 19.52 21.23
CA GLY A 81 5.12 20.23 22.03
C GLY A 81 4.66 19.50 23.30
N PHE A 82 4.81 18.19 23.36
CA PHE A 82 4.57 17.37 24.55
C PHE A 82 5.84 17.13 25.40
N GLY A 83 6.95 17.79 25.08
CA GLY A 83 8.20 17.75 25.86
C GLY A 83 9.12 16.56 25.55
N CYS A 84 9.00 15.96 24.35
CA CYS A 84 9.95 14.93 23.91
C CYS A 84 11.36 15.52 23.73
N ASP A 85 12.38 14.75 24.10
CA ASP A 85 13.78 15.09 23.80
C ASP A 85 14.09 14.89 22.31
N MET A 86 14.03 15.99 21.58
CA MET A 86 14.29 16.03 20.14
C MET A 86 15.78 16.14 19.79
N THR A 87 16.68 16.12 20.77
CA THR A 87 18.14 16.15 20.51
C THR A 87 18.70 14.78 20.11
N THR A 88 17.89 13.73 20.23
CA THR A 88 18.27 12.33 19.98
C THR A 88 18.31 11.94 18.50
N PHE A 89 17.87 12.81 17.60
CA PHE A 89 17.96 12.67 16.15
C PHE A 89 17.88 14.05 15.46
N THR A 90 18.24 14.10 14.18
CA THR A 90 18.13 15.35 13.38
C THR A 90 16.92 15.33 12.43
N THR A 91 16.47 16.51 12.01
CA THR A 91 15.45 16.62 10.93
C THR A 91 15.88 15.89 9.67
N GLU A 92 17.18 15.93 9.35
CA GLU A 92 17.74 15.21 8.23
C GLU A 92 17.60 13.68 8.39
N GLU A 93 17.86 13.11 9.58
CA GLU A 93 17.61 11.68 9.85
C GLU A 93 16.13 11.30 9.73
N LEU A 94 15.22 12.19 10.17
CA LEU A 94 13.78 11.97 10.05
C LEU A 94 13.34 11.91 8.59
N VAL A 95 13.74 12.90 7.80
CA VAL A 95 13.34 13.00 6.39
C VAL A 95 14.05 11.93 5.55
N PHE A 96 15.31 11.63 5.84
CA PHE A 96 16.02 10.51 5.21
C PHE A 96 15.28 9.19 5.44
N SER A 97 14.89 8.91 6.69
CA SER A 97 14.16 7.69 7.02
C SER A 97 12.78 7.66 6.35
N ALA A 98 12.05 8.78 6.35
CA ALA A 98 10.73 8.89 5.71
C ALA A 98 10.77 8.71 4.19
N ILE A 99 11.77 9.26 3.50
CA ILE A 99 11.92 9.09 2.03
C ILE A 99 12.21 7.63 1.66
N ASN A 100 12.93 6.90 2.53
CA ASN A 100 13.46 5.57 2.25
C ASN A 100 12.73 4.42 2.95
N HIS A 101 11.75 4.67 3.84
CA HIS A 101 11.11 3.63 4.66
C HIS A 101 10.58 2.45 3.85
N ASP A 102 10.03 2.76 2.68
CA ASP A 102 9.36 1.83 1.78
C ASP A 102 10.17 1.50 0.52
N LEU A 103 11.43 1.95 0.42
CA LEU A 103 12.24 1.88 -0.80
C LEU A 103 12.34 0.45 -1.38
N GLY A 104 12.34 -0.57 -0.52
CA GLY A 104 12.38 -1.97 -0.96
C GLY A 104 11.18 -2.42 -1.80
N LYS A 105 10.11 -1.62 -1.92
CA LYS A 105 9.01 -1.83 -2.87
C LYS A 105 9.41 -1.59 -4.32
N MET A 106 10.53 -0.90 -4.56
CA MET A 106 11.05 -0.66 -5.91
C MET A 106 11.58 -1.94 -6.57
N GLY A 107 11.95 -2.93 -5.75
CA GLY A 107 12.57 -4.17 -6.21
C GLY A 107 14.09 -4.07 -6.14
N ASP A 108 14.81 -4.56 -7.14
CA ASP A 108 16.25 -4.42 -7.26
C ASP A 108 16.65 -3.65 -8.54
N ASP A 109 17.95 -3.56 -8.80
CA ASP A 109 18.51 -2.90 -9.99
C ASP A 109 17.93 -3.42 -11.33
N SER A 110 17.47 -4.68 -11.37
CA SER A 110 16.95 -5.34 -12.57
C SER A 110 15.43 -5.52 -12.56
N TYR A 111 14.84 -5.85 -11.42
CA TYR A 111 13.48 -6.37 -11.30
C TYR A 111 12.62 -5.56 -10.34
N GLU A 112 11.45 -5.13 -10.80
CA GLU A 112 10.42 -4.51 -9.97
C GLU A 112 9.81 -5.51 -8.99
N ALA A 113 9.40 -5.05 -7.79
CA ALA A 113 8.71 -5.93 -6.84
C ALA A 113 7.28 -6.27 -7.28
N TYR A 114 6.60 -5.31 -7.90
CA TYR A 114 5.23 -5.44 -8.40
C TYR A 114 5.19 -5.22 -9.90
N ILE A 115 4.57 -6.16 -10.61
CA ILE A 115 4.34 -6.08 -12.06
C ILE A 115 2.84 -6.18 -12.35
N PRO A 116 2.35 -5.68 -13.50
CA PRO A 116 0.93 -5.76 -13.84
C PRO A 116 0.38 -7.19 -13.78
N GLN A 117 -0.82 -7.35 -13.23
CA GLN A 117 -1.48 -8.66 -13.17
C GLN A 117 -1.80 -9.18 -14.58
N THR A 118 -1.34 -10.40 -14.87
CA THR A 118 -1.56 -11.07 -16.16
C THR A 118 -2.87 -11.86 -16.20
N ASP A 119 -3.38 -12.28 -15.04
CA ASP A 119 -4.67 -12.96 -14.92
C ASP A 119 -5.84 -11.96 -14.87
N LYS A 120 -6.66 -11.97 -15.92
CA LYS A 120 -7.83 -11.09 -16.03
C LYS A 120 -8.88 -11.36 -14.95
N TRP A 121 -9.11 -12.62 -14.56
CA TRP A 121 -10.12 -12.94 -13.55
C TRP A 121 -9.70 -12.39 -12.19
N ARG A 122 -8.42 -12.53 -11.82
CA ARG A 122 -7.88 -11.95 -10.57
C ARG A 122 -8.01 -10.43 -10.54
N ARG A 123 -7.67 -9.76 -11.63
CA ARG A 123 -7.84 -8.30 -11.75
C ARG A 123 -9.31 -7.89 -11.60
N ASP A 124 -10.21 -8.51 -12.38
CA ASP A 124 -11.62 -8.10 -12.45
C ASP A 124 -12.43 -8.52 -11.21
N LYS A 125 -12.07 -9.62 -10.54
CA LYS A 125 -12.85 -10.20 -9.42
C LYS A 125 -12.22 -10.03 -8.05
N LEU A 126 -10.89 -9.95 -7.96
CA LEU A 126 -10.17 -9.84 -6.68
C LEU A 126 -9.51 -8.47 -6.46
N GLY A 127 -9.54 -7.56 -7.44
CA GLY A 127 -8.88 -6.25 -7.32
C GLY A 127 -7.35 -6.34 -7.29
N GLU A 128 -6.78 -7.44 -7.78
CA GLU A 128 -5.34 -7.64 -7.90
C GLU A 128 -4.85 -6.97 -9.19
N ASP A 129 -4.66 -5.64 -9.18
CA ASP A 129 -4.17 -4.90 -10.34
C ASP A 129 -2.68 -5.20 -10.63
N TYR A 130 -1.93 -5.61 -9.60
CA TYR A 130 -0.54 -6.02 -9.69
C TYR A 130 -0.32 -7.39 -9.03
N MET A 131 0.82 -8.00 -9.35
CA MET A 131 1.29 -9.24 -8.75
C MET A 131 2.77 -9.12 -8.39
N PHE A 132 3.23 -9.95 -7.45
CA PHE A 132 4.65 -10.05 -7.14
C PHE A 132 5.44 -10.58 -8.35
N ASN A 133 6.57 -9.96 -8.61
CA ASN A 133 7.50 -10.41 -9.64
C ASN A 133 8.27 -11.65 -9.15
N LYS A 134 8.06 -12.79 -9.81
CA LYS A 134 8.68 -14.07 -9.43
C LYS A 134 10.19 -14.13 -9.73
N GLN A 135 10.74 -13.17 -10.49
CA GLN A 135 12.17 -13.08 -10.77
C GLN A 135 12.94 -12.39 -9.63
N LEU A 136 12.24 -11.59 -8.81
CA LEU A 136 12.85 -10.88 -7.69
C LEU A 136 13.00 -11.84 -6.50
N ALA A 137 14.21 -11.92 -5.95
CA ALA A 137 14.46 -12.69 -4.75
C ALA A 137 13.70 -12.13 -3.54
N PHE A 138 13.21 -13.03 -2.68
CA PHE A 138 12.49 -12.62 -1.49
C PHE A 138 13.41 -11.88 -0.51
N SER A 139 12.90 -10.77 0.00
CA SER A 139 13.43 -9.96 1.09
C SER A 139 12.27 -9.13 1.62
N ALA A 140 12.26 -8.83 2.92
CA ALA A 140 11.35 -7.84 3.46
C ALA A 140 11.64 -6.46 2.83
N VAL A 141 10.61 -5.60 2.79
CA VAL A 141 10.74 -4.23 2.25
C VAL A 141 11.84 -3.43 2.96
N PRO A 142 11.91 -3.33 4.29
CA PRO A 142 12.96 -2.58 4.96
C PRO A 142 14.36 -3.16 4.68
N ASP A 143 14.52 -4.48 4.75
CA ASP A 143 15.80 -5.15 4.49
C ASP A 143 16.31 -4.84 3.07
N ARG A 144 15.41 -4.90 2.07
CA ARG A 144 15.76 -4.61 0.68
C ARG A 144 16.10 -3.13 0.49
N GLY A 145 15.32 -2.22 1.08
CA GLY A 145 15.58 -0.78 1.02
C GLY A 145 16.95 -0.42 1.60
N LEU A 146 17.27 -0.95 2.78
CA LEU A 146 18.58 -0.74 3.41
C LEU A 146 19.74 -1.35 2.60
N PHE A 147 19.53 -2.52 1.99
CA PHE A 147 20.52 -3.13 1.10
C PHE A 147 20.79 -2.25 -0.13
N LEU A 148 19.74 -1.75 -0.80
CA LEU A 148 19.87 -0.87 -1.97
C LEU A 148 20.66 0.40 -1.65
N LEU A 149 20.40 1.01 -0.49
CA LEU A 149 21.14 2.20 -0.04
C LEU A 149 22.63 1.89 0.11
N GLN A 150 22.98 0.79 0.78
CA GLN A 150 24.37 0.40 0.98
C GLN A 150 25.08 0.05 -0.34
N ASP A 151 24.42 -0.71 -1.22
CA ASP A 151 24.97 -1.13 -2.52
C ASP A 151 25.25 0.08 -3.44
N ASN A 152 24.48 1.17 -3.26
CA ASN A 152 24.67 2.43 -3.97
C ASN A 152 25.54 3.45 -3.20
N GLY A 153 26.22 3.03 -2.12
CA GLY A 153 27.15 3.85 -1.35
C GLY A 153 26.50 4.96 -0.51
N ILE A 154 25.18 4.91 -0.32
CA ILE A 154 24.42 5.84 0.51
C ILE A 154 24.45 5.34 1.95
N LYS A 155 25.19 6.06 2.80
CA LYS A 155 25.31 5.71 4.22
C LYS A 155 24.09 6.17 5.01
N TYR A 156 23.70 5.33 5.96
CA TYR A 156 22.71 5.66 6.98
C TYR A 156 23.29 5.50 8.39
N THR A 157 22.72 6.21 9.35
CA THR A 157 23.02 6.07 10.78
C THR A 157 22.33 4.84 11.35
N PHE A 158 22.74 4.42 12.55
CA PHE A 158 22.03 3.35 13.26
C PHE A 158 20.58 3.74 13.58
N ASN A 159 20.32 5.01 13.90
CA ASN A 159 18.97 5.50 14.16
C ASN A 159 18.09 5.39 12.90
N GLU A 160 18.61 5.82 11.74
CA GLU A 160 17.92 5.70 10.45
C GLU A 160 17.66 4.23 10.08
N MET A 161 18.64 3.34 10.32
CA MET A 161 18.47 1.90 10.11
C MET A 161 17.32 1.34 10.98
N VAL A 162 17.29 1.63 12.28
CA VAL A 162 16.20 1.15 13.16
C VAL A 162 14.86 1.75 12.72
N ALA A 163 14.83 3.04 12.41
CA ALA A 163 13.60 3.72 12.00
C ALA A 163 13.01 3.11 10.72
N ILE A 164 13.83 2.89 9.69
CA ILE A 164 13.42 2.22 8.46
C ILE A 164 13.01 0.77 8.74
N GLN A 165 13.78 0.04 9.54
CA GLN A 165 13.48 -1.35 9.87
C GLN A 165 12.11 -1.50 10.54
N THR A 166 11.76 -0.57 11.42
CA THR A 166 10.58 -0.67 12.27
C THR A 166 9.46 0.30 11.93
N HIS A 167 9.42 0.84 10.71
CA HIS A 167 8.42 1.85 10.33
C HIS A 167 6.97 1.33 10.41
N ASP A 168 6.74 0.03 10.17
CA ASP A 168 5.45 -0.64 10.37
C ASP A 168 5.06 -0.80 11.85
N GLY A 169 5.94 -0.41 12.79
CA GLY A 169 5.69 -0.48 14.23
C GLY A 169 5.42 -1.90 14.71
N LEU A 170 4.46 -2.07 15.61
CA LEU A 170 4.11 -3.39 16.17
C LEU A 170 3.18 -4.22 15.27
N TYR A 171 2.84 -3.74 14.07
CA TYR A 171 2.07 -4.53 13.11
C TYR A 171 2.93 -5.63 12.46
N ASP A 172 4.25 -5.45 12.41
CA ASP A 172 5.20 -6.49 12.03
C ASP A 172 5.87 -7.12 13.25
N SER A 173 5.65 -8.42 13.44
CA SER A 173 6.27 -9.22 14.50
C SER A 173 7.81 -9.20 14.48
N ALA A 174 8.44 -8.94 13.33
CA ALA A 174 9.89 -8.81 13.22
C ALA A 174 10.45 -7.62 14.02
N ASN A 175 9.60 -6.62 14.31
CA ASN A 175 9.96 -5.42 15.06
C ASN A 175 9.95 -5.62 16.57
N ASP A 176 9.41 -6.75 17.06
CA ASP A 176 9.32 -7.05 18.50
C ASP A 176 10.69 -6.95 19.20
N LYS A 177 11.77 -7.38 18.53
CA LYS A 177 13.13 -7.32 19.05
C LYS A 177 13.65 -5.89 19.31
N TYR A 178 13.06 -4.88 18.68
CA TYR A 178 13.41 -3.47 18.86
C TYR A 178 12.39 -2.71 19.72
N LEU A 179 11.10 -3.08 19.63
CA LEU A 179 10.01 -2.28 20.19
C LEU A 179 9.37 -2.89 21.45
N LYS A 180 9.58 -4.18 21.75
CA LYS A 180 9.07 -4.88 22.95
C LYS A 180 10.16 -5.17 23.99
N GLY A 181 11.11 -4.25 24.15
CA GLY A 181 12.12 -4.34 25.21
C GLY A 181 11.49 -4.24 26.61
N TYR A 182 11.82 -5.18 27.50
CA TYR A 182 11.32 -5.21 28.88
C TYR A 182 12.20 -4.40 29.85
N MET A 183 13.43 -4.07 29.44
CA MET A 183 14.39 -3.28 30.20
C MET A 183 14.61 -1.92 29.52
N PRO A 184 14.79 -0.81 30.27
CA PRO A 184 15.04 0.52 29.70
C PRO A 184 16.19 0.56 28.68
N GLU A 185 17.26 -0.20 28.93
CA GLU A 185 18.47 -0.26 28.11
C GLU A 185 18.24 -0.93 26.74
N GLN A 186 17.17 -1.71 26.60
CA GLN A 186 16.79 -2.40 25.37
C GLN A 186 15.87 -1.55 24.49
N LYS A 187 15.44 -0.37 24.96
CA LYS A 187 14.56 0.53 24.19
C LYS A 187 15.38 1.39 23.20
N PRO A 188 14.79 1.81 22.07
CA PRO A 188 15.40 2.79 21.20
C PRO A 188 15.77 4.05 21.99
N ARG A 189 16.99 4.57 21.77
CA ARG A 189 17.52 5.77 22.45
C ARG A 189 17.07 7.08 21.79
N THR A 190 16.16 6.99 20.83
CA THR A 190 15.62 8.08 20.04
C THR A 190 14.13 7.86 19.83
N SER A 191 13.36 8.94 19.75
CA SER A 191 11.93 8.89 19.41
C SER A 191 11.67 8.73 17.91
N LEU A 192 12.71 8.81 17.06
CA LEU A 192 12.62 8.75 15.61
C LEU A 192 11.77 7.58 15.06
N PRO A 193 11.97 6.31 15.46
CA PRO A 193 11.18 5.19 14.94
C PRO A 193 9.68 5.33 15.24
N PHE A 194 9.32 5.91 16.39
CA PHE A 194 7.92 6.08 16.80
C PHE A 194 7.25 7.22 16.02
N ILE A 195 7.95 8.33 15.83
CA ILE A 195 7.47 9.46 15.04
C ILE A 195 7.25 9.03 13.58
N LEU A 196 8.20 8.31 13.00
CA LEU A 196 8.09 7.80 11.63
C LEU A 196 6.93 6.81 11.50
N HIS A 197 6.81 5.85 12.42
CA HIS A 197 5.70 4.90 12.41
C HIS A 197 4.33 5.59 12.48
N GLN A 198 4.17 6.57 13.36
CA GLN A 198 2.93 7.32 13.47
C GLN A 198 2.62 8.11 12.19
N ALA A 199 3.63 8.69 11.54
CA ALA A 199 3.46 9.40 10.29
C ALA A 199 3.00 8.49 9.15
N ASP A 200 3.64 7.32 9.00
CA ASP A 200 3.30 6.32 7.99
C ASP A 200 1.89 5.75 8.20
N MET A 201 1.60 5.28 9.42
CA MET A 201 0.28 4.79 9.79
C MET A 201 -0.80 5.87 9.56
N MET A 202 -0.55 7.12 9.94
CA MET A 202 -1.50 8.21 9.73
C MET A 202 -1.75 8.47 8.25
N ALA A 203 -0.70 8.48 7.41
CA ALA A 203 -0.82 8.69 5.97
C ALA A 203 -1.68 7.60 5.31
N ALA A 204 -1.42 6.33 5.64
CA ALA A 204 -2.19 5.19 5.15
C ALA A 204 -3.63 5.20 5.67
N ARG A 205 -3.83 5.55 6.95
CA ARG A 205 -5.17 5.61 7.56
C ARG A 205 -6.02 6.72 6.93
N ILE A 206 -5.49 7.93 6.77
CA ILE A 206 -6.22 9.04 6.15
C ILE A 206 -6.62 8.69 4.71
N GLU A 207 -5.75 8.03 3.95
CA GLU A 207 -6.12 7.54 2.62
C GLU A 207 -7.30 6.58 2.67
N PHE A 208 -7.27 5.62 3.59
CA PHE A 208 -8.39 4.70 3.80
C PHE A 208 -9.68 5.46 4.14
N GLU A 209 -9.61 6.49 4.99
CA GLU A 209 -10.78 7.29 5.35
C GLU A 209 -11.38 8.04 4.17
N ILE A 210 -10.54 8.60 3.30
CA ILE A 210 -11.00 9.34 2.13
C ILE A 210 -11.54 8.39 1.04
N GLU A 211 -10.86 7.28 0.80
CA GLU A 211 -11.15 6.39 -0.33
C GLU A 211 -12.22 5.32 -0.02
N TRP A 212 -12.23 4.78 1.20
CA TRP A 212 -13.04 3.60 1.55
C TRP A 212 -14.24 3.92 2.44
N LEU A 213 -14.14 4.85 3.40
CA LEU A 213 -15.28 5.17 4.27
C LEU A 213 -16.53 5.66 3.52
N PRO A 214 -16.44 6.50 2.47
CA PRO A 214 -17.61 6.91 1.70
C PRO A 214 -18.30 5.73 1.00
N LYS A 215 -17.55 4.69 0.60
CA LYS A 215 -18.10 3.51 -0.07
C LYS A 215 -18.99 2.69 0.86
N PHE A 216 -18.71 2.64 2.16
CA PHE A 216 -19.59 1.99 3.14
C PHE A 216 -20.92 2.73 3.34
N LYS A 217 -20.92 4.06 3.20
CA LYS A 217 -22.14 4.88 3.33
C LYS A 217 -23.06 4.76 2.12
N ASN A 218 -22.48 4.56 0.94
CA ASN A 218 -23.21 4.41 -0.32
C ASN A 218 -23.53 2.95 -0.68
N ASN A 219 -23.17 1.99 0.18
CA ASN A 219 -23.45 0.55 0.05
C ASN A 219 -24.77 0.12 0.71
N LEU A 220 -25.64 1.05 1.11
CA LEU A 220 -27.06 0.73 0.99
C LEU A 220 -27.32 0.67 -0.51
N ASP A 221 -27.15 -0.52 -1.09
CA ASP A 221 -27.75 -0.87 -2.36
C ASP A 221 -29.09 -0.14 -2.39
N THR A 222 -29.27 0.78 -3.33
CA THR A 222 -30.62 1.14 -3.74
C THR A 222 -31.27 -0.20 -3.96
N LYS A 223 -32.18 -0.58 -3.05
CA LYS A 223 -32.96 -1.81 -3.09
C LYS A 223 -33.26 -1.98 -4.56
N LYS A 224 -32.68 -2.97 -5.24
CA LYS A 224 -32.98 -3.23 -6.64
C LYS A 224 -34.48 -3.12 -6.71
N GLU A 225 -34.99 -2.13 -7.45
CA GLU A 225 -36.42 -1.87 -7.53
C GLU A 225 -37.08 -3.22 -7.66
N ASN A 226 -38.02 -3.47 -6.74
CA ASN A 226 -38.67 -4.76 -6.50
C ASN A 226 -38.64 -5.56 -7.79
N PHE A 227 -38.05 -6.75 -7.76
CA PHE A 227 -38.17 -7.70 -8.84
C PHE A 227 -39.67 -7.80 -9.13
N THR A 228 -40.14 -7.04 -10.12
CA THR A 228 -41.49 -7.17 -10.60
C THR A 228 -41.41 -8.50 -11.30
N LEU A 229 -42.00 -9.51 -10.66
CA LEU A 229 -42.46 -10.69 -11.37
C LEU A 229 -43.40 -10.15 -12.44
N GLY A 230 -42.84 -9.76 -13.58
CA GLY A 230 -43.62 -9.51 -14.77
C GLY A 230 -44.44 -10.78 -14.98
N ASN A 231 -45.75 -10.62 -15.07
CA ASN A 231 -46.71 -11.67 -15.38
C ASN A 231 -46.46 -12.22 -16.79
N ASN A 232 -45.30 -12.84 -17.01
CA ASN A 232 -45.05 -13.74 -18.10
C ASN A 232 -45.09 -15.13 -17.51
N SER A 233 -46.28 -15.72 -17.56
CA SER A 233 -46.55 -17.14 -17.35
C SER A 233 -45.72 -17.98 -18.33
N LYS A 234 -44.43 -18.17 -18.02
CA LYS A 234 -43.63 -19.19 -18.68
C LYS A 234 -44.06 -20.54 -18.13
N SER A 235 -44.85 -21.21 -18.96
CA SER A 235 -45.16 -22.63 -18.99
C SER A 235 -44.17 -23.45 -18.14
N SER A 236 -44.72 -24.04 -17.10
CA SER A 236 -44.01 -24.82 -16.11
C SER A 236 -43.17 -25.93 -16.74
N THR A 237 -42.05 -26.20 -16.08
CA THR A 237 -41.11 -27.33 -16.21
C THR A 237 -41.79 -28.72 -16.25
N LYS A 238 -43.13 -28.81 -16.16
CA LYS A 238 -43.92 -30.03 -16.38
C LYS A 238 -43.88 -30.55 -17.83
N ASN A 239 -43.77 -29.68 -18.83
CA ASN A 239 -43.84 -30.12 -20.24
C ASN A 239 -42.55 -30.80 -20.76
N LYS A 240 -41.42 -30.66 -20.07
CA LYS A 240 -40.15 -31.31 -20.47
C LYS A 240 -39.97 -32.73 -19.92
N ALA A 241 -40.73 -33.11 -18.89
CA ALA A 241 -40.65 -34.43 -18.26
C ALA A 241 -41.74 -35.41 -18.74
N LEU A 242 -42.82 -34.92 -19.36
CA LEU A 242 -43.93 -35.74 -19.86
C LEU A 242 -43.76 -36.18 -21.33
N GLY A 243 -42.89 -35.54 -22.10
CA GLY A 243 -42.63 -35.92 -23.50
C GLY A 243 -41.78 -37.20 -23.67
N SER A 244 -41.19 -37.71 -22.60
CA SER A 244 -40.28 -38.88 -22.61
C SER A 244 -40.91 -40.19 -22.15
N ILE A 245 -42.19 -40.21 -21.75
CA ILE A 245 -42.88 -41.41 -21.28
C ILE A 245 -43.99 -41.78 -22.26
N LYS A 246 -43.69 -42.63 -23.24
CA LYS A 246 -44.67 -43.26 -24.13
C LYS A 246 -45.33 -44.45 -23.44
N SER A 247 -46.29 -44.19 -22.57
CA SER A 247 -47.19 -45.23 -22.06
C SER A 247 -48.60 -44.64 -21.93
N GLU A 248 -49.49 -45.01 -22.86
CA GLU A 248 -50.89 -44.57 -22.91
C GLU A 248 -51.67 -44.96 -21.64
N GLY A 249 -51.20 -45.97 -20.89
CA GLY A 249 -51.85 -46.44 -19.67
C GLY A 249 -51.74 -45.51 -18.45
N LEU A 250 -50.68 -44.68 -18.37
CA LEU A 250 -50.45 -43.81 -17.19
C LEU A 250 -51.11 -42.44 -17.28
N GLN A 251 -51.49 -42.02 -18.49
CA GLN A 251 -52.11 -40.71 -18.71
C GLN A 251 -53.55 -40.66 -18.15
N ASN A 252 -54.28 -41.76 -18.25
CA ASN A 252 -55.68 -41.87 -17.81
C ASN A 252 -55.87 -41.92 -16.27
N ILE A 253 -54.80 -42.14 -15.50
CA ILE A 253 -54.90 -42.22 -14.03
C ILE A 253 -54.89 -40.81 -13.41
N PHE A 254 -54.27 -39.82 -14.07
CA PHE A 254 -54.16 -38.46 -13.54
C PHE A 254 -55.31 -37.53 -13.92
N ASP A 255 -56.12 -37.89 -14.92
CA ASP A 255 -57.28 -37.08 -15.35
C ASP A 255 -58.56 -37.36 -14.51
N LYS A 256 -58.50 -38.25 -13.53
CA LYS A 256 -59.66 -38.63 -12.66
C LYS A 256 -59.47 -38.33 -11.17
N LEU A 257 -58.49 -37.50 -10.80
CA LEU A 257 -58.36 -36.89 -9.47
C LEU A 257 -58.49 -35.37 -9.60
#